data_AF-A0A3D4ESG8-F1
#
_entry.id   AF-A0A3D4ESG8-F1
#
_cell.length_a   1.000
_cell.length_b   1.000
_cell.length_c   1.000
_cell.angle_alpha   90.00
_cell.angle_beta   90.00
_cell.angle_gamma   90.00
#
_symmetry.space_group_name_H-M   'P 1'
#
loop_
_entity.id
_entity.type
_entity.pdbx_description
1 polymer ?
#
loop_
_entity_poly.entity_id
_entity_poly.type
_entity_poly.pdbx_seq_one_letter_code
_entity_poly.pdbx_strand_id
1 'polypeptide(L)'
;WNYNIPEHTVDRARSGYESFPDGNKNYVIAQFFPRMCVYNDVEGWQNYQFWGSGEFALPFGDYDVEITVPADHLLDGTGNLVNRKDVYSKEEYKRWEQATKSYDKPVIIRTQAEAENIEKGHSTKTKTWKLQAENVRDFAFTSSRKYIMDAQAVKFPKGDVMAISIYPKEGNPLWEEYSTKAVVQTLESYSRMTFDYPYPKAISVHGKNQGMEYPMICWNYGRPNEDGSYSDRTKFGMISVIIHEVGHNFFPMIVNSDERQWGWMDEGINTFVQYVAEQDFGENYPEAIAPNAKYPSRRGAPSAITGYMGGNQDFIAPIMSNPENVYQLGNNAYGKPATALNILRETVMGRELFDYSFKTYAQRWMFKHPTPEDFFRTMEDASAIDLDWYWRGWFYTTENVDMGVEEVKSYYLTDKPTQAGKALMERYGVDPAGRDLVYVVEEDGEDYDPAMKSKSSLENAPNLQEFLMDNFSAAERAKLKAPKHFYAIKFNKPGGIPMPIIVEYSYADGTKEKVTYPVQVWRMNDAEVTKVLATDKELTGVLLDPDLETADVDVSNNSWPKQAQESEFDSFKEGTED
;
A
#
# COMPACT_ATOMS: atom_id res chain seq x y z
N TRP A 1 -1.86 19.62 37.87
CA TRP A 1 -1.35 19.54 36.49
C TRP A 1 -1.93 20.72 35.72
N ASN A 2 -1.11 21.45 34.95
CA ASN A 2 -1.56 22.53 34.07
C ASN A 2 -1.05 22.19 32.67
N TYR A 3 -1.88 22.41 31.64
CA TYR A 3 -1.53 22.15 30.24
C TYR A 3 -1.60 23.44 29.45
N ASN A 4 -0.50 23.80 28.79
CA ASN A 4 -0.45 24.93 27.87
C ASN A 4 -0.94 24.46 26.51
N ILE A 5 -1.99 25.10 25.99
CA ILE A 5 -2.51 24.80 24.65
C ILE A 5 -1.74 25.67 23.64
N PRO A 6 -0.88 25.08 22.78
CA PRO A 6 -0.14 25.86 21.79
C PRO A 6 -1.04 26.25 20.61
N GLU A 7 -0.62 27.24 19.84
CA GLU A 7 -1.19 27.48 18.51
C GLU A 7 -0.57 26.49 17.53
N HIS A 8 -1.29 25.42 17.19
CA HIS A 8 -0.70 24.28 16.47
C HIS A 8 -0.28 24.64 15.03
N THR A 9 -0.81 25.73 14.49
CA THR A 9 -0.44 26.24 13.18
C THR A 9 0.94 26.91 13.16
N VAL A 10 1.52 27.18 14.33
CA VAL A 10 2.91 27.59 14.52
C VAL A 10 3.72 26.32 14.80
N ASP A 11 4.72 26.03 13.97
CA ASP A 11 5.63 24.88 14.09
C ASP A 11 4.98 23.47 14.04
N ARG A 12 3.72 23.36 13.62
CA ARG A 12 2.99 22.08 13.39
C ARG A 12 2.90 21.19 14.63
N ALA A 13 2.56 21.75 15.79
CA ALA A 13 2.28 20.95 16.98
C ALA A 13 1.12 19.95 16.73
N ARG A 14 1.13 18.78 17.36
CA ARG A 14 0.13 17.71 17.13
C ARG A 14 -1.22 17.90 17.82
N SER A 15 -1.30 18.93 18.66
CA SER A 15 -2.45 19.30 19.49
C SER A 15 -2.36 20.80 19.74
N GLY A 16 -3.49 21.48 19.85
CA GLY A 16 -3.52 22.90 20.13
C GLY A 16 -4.78 23.61 19.64
N TYR A 17 -4.63 24.89 19.32
CA TYR A 17 -5.68 25.67 18.65
C TYR A 17 -5.20 26.32 17.34
N GLU A 18 -6.14 26.60 16.44
CA GLU A 18 -5.98 27.49 15.29
C GLU A 18 -6.73 28.80 15.58
N SER A 19 -6.11 29.94 15.33
CA SER A 19 -6.78 31.25 15.39
C SER A 19 -7.36 31.66 14.03
N PHE A 20 -8.55 32.26 14.05
CA PHE A 20 -9.21 32.83 12.87
C PHE A 20 -9.16 34.37 12.89
N PRO A 21 -9.22 35.04 11.72
CA PRO A 21 -9.20 36.51 11.63
C PRO A 21 -10.34 37.21 12.40
N ASP A 22 -11.45 36.51 12.63
CA ASP A 22 -12.61 36.99 13.38
C ASP A 22 -12.43 36.88 14.91
N GLY A 23 -11.27 36.42 15.39
CA GLY A 23 -10.96 36.24 16.80
C GLY A 23 -11.46 34.93 17.41
N ASN A 24 -12.13 34.08 16.63
CA ASN A 24 -12.52 32.75 17.04
C ASN A 24 -11.34 31.77 16.99
N LYS A 25 -11.51 30.63 17.66
CA LYS A 25 -10.52 29.56 17.72
C LYS A 25 -11.14 28.21 17.44
N ASN A 26 -10.37 27.36 16.78
CA ASN A 26 -10.66 25.94 16.69
C ASN A 26 -9.68 25.18 17.59
N TYR A 27 -10.17 24.34 18.50
CA TYR A 27 -9.35 23.56 19.41
C TYR A 27 -9.35 22.08 19.01
N VAL A 28 -8.16 21.52 18.79
CA VAL A 28 -7.91 20.09 18.54
C VAL A 28 -6.96 19.59 19.62
N ILE A 29 -7.52 19.01 20.68
CA ILE A 29 -6.80 18.80 21.95
C ILE A 29 -6.55 17.32 22.18
N ALA A 30 -5.26 17.00 22.33
CA ALA A 30 -4.76 15.71 22.74
C ALA A 30 -3.53 15.87 23.64
N GLN A 31 -3.02 14.77 24.19
CA GLN A 31 -1.78 14.74 24.99
C GLN A 31 -1.80 15.71 26.19
N PHE A 32 -2.99 15.99 26.74
CA PHE A 32 -3.23 17.02 27.75
C PHE A 32 -3.30 16.48 29.19
N PHE A 33 -3.19 15.16 29.36
CA PHE A 33 -3.25 14.48 30.65
C PHE A 33 -2.06 13.51 30.80
N PRO A 34 -1.68 13.14 32.04
CA PRO A 34 -0.63 12.13 32.26
C PRO A 34 -1.01 10.78 31.65
N ARG A 35 -0.17 10.25 30.76
CA ARG A 35 -0.35 8.93 30.14
C ARG A 35 0.47 7.89 30.89
N MET A 36 -0.06 6.67 30.99
CA MET A 36 0.64 5.54 31.59
C MET A 36 1.71 5.01 30.62
N CYS A 37 2.91 4.77 31.13
CA CYS A 37 3.99 4.15 30.37
C CYS A 37 3.72 2.64 30.21
N VAL A 38 3.94 2.09 29.01
CA VAL A 38 3.83 0.66 28.76
C VAL A 38 5.01 -0.09 29.38
N TYR A 39 4.73 -1.23 30.00
CA TYR A 39 5.70 -2.29 30.24
C TYR A 39 5.30 -3.48 29.36
N ASN A 40 6.17 -3.88 28.43
CA ASN A 40 5.95 -5.05 27.60
C ASN A 40 6.98 -6.15 27.96
N ASP A 41 6.63 -7.43 27.74
CA ASP A 41 7.46 -8.58 28.16
C ASP A 41 8.71 -8.79 27.27
N VAL A 42 8.83 -8.06 26.16
CA VAL A 42 9.92 -8.21 25.17
C VAL A 42 11.05 -7.21 25.42
N GLU A 43 10.70 -5.96 25.65
CA GLU A 43 11.59 -4.78 25.71
C GLU A 43 11.55 -4.09 27.08
N GLY A 44 10.56 -4.40 27.92
CA GLY A 44 10.39 -3.81 29.25
C GLY A 44 9.66 -2.46 29.21
N TRP A 45 10.16 -1.48 29.99
CA TRP A 45 9.52 -0.15 30.11
C TRP A 45 9.77 0.74 28.89
N GLN A 46 8.70 1.26 28.29
CA GLN A 46 8.73 2.16 27.14
C GLN A 46 8.76 3.64 27.53
N ASN A 47 9.81 4.05 28.26
CA ASN A 47 9.90 5.37 28.91
C ASN A 47 10.72 6.42 28.13
N TYR A 48 11.05 6.16 26.87
CA TYR A 48 11.78 7.11 26.02
C TYR A 48 10.97 8.40 25.81
N GLN A 49 11.67 9.54 25.78
CA GLN A 49 11.02 10.83 25.53
C GLN A 49 10.66 10.99 24.05
N PHE A 50 9.68 11.82 23.76
CA PHE A 50 9.31 12.13 22.38
C PHE A 50 10.34 13.10 21.76
N TRP A 51 10.94 12.71 20.63
CA TRP A 51 11.97 13.49 19.93
C TRP A 51 11.56 14.00 18.55
N GLY A 52 10.45 13.50 17.99
CA GLY A 52 9.86 14.07 16.79
C GLY A 52 9.24 13.05 15.85
N SER A 53 9.82 11.85 15.74
CA SER A 53 9.48 10.90 14.67
C SER A 53 8.86 9.61 15.18
N GLY A 54 9.32 9.09 16.33
CA GLY A 54 8.70 7.94 16.99
C GLY A 54 7.60 8.43 17.93
N GLU A 55 6.36 8.00 17.69
CA GLU A 55 5.20 8.32 18.53
C GLU A 55 5.27 7.63 19.91
N PHE A 56 4.15 7.11 20.42
CA PHE A 56 3.99 6.67 21.79
C PHE A 56 3.50 5.23 21.84
N ALA A 57 4.22 4.33 22.49
CA ALA A 57 3.66 3.07 22.97
C ALA A 57 2.72 3.33 24.17
N LEU A 58 1.45 2.96 24.07
CA LEU A 58 0.44 3.25 25.10
C LEU A 58 -0.37 1.99 25.49
N PRO A 59 -0.70 1.80 26.77
CA PRO A 59 -1.60 0.71 27.18
C PRO A 59 -3.04 1.07 26.84
N PHE A 60 -3.93 0.08 26.83
CA PHE A 60 -5.37 0.32 26.79
C PHE A 60 -5.90 0.75 28.16
N GLY A 61 -6.93 1.60 28.16
CA GLY A 61 -7.63 2.02 29.36
C GLY A 61 -9.06 2.45 29.09
N ASP A 62 -9.81 2.55 30.19
CA ASP A 62 -11.18 3.08 30.21
C ASP A 62 -11.16 4.52 30.73
N TYR A 63 -11.96 5.38 30.13
CA TYR A 63 -11.99 6.81 30.38
C TYR A 63 -13.41 7.31 30.62
N ASP A 64 -13.64 7.89 31.79
CA ASP A 64 -14.80 8.73 32.09
C ASP A 64 -14.35 10.20 32.11
N VAL A 65 -14.77 10.98 31.10
CA VAL A 65 -14.26 12.34 30.90
C VAL A 65 -15.40 13.36 30.89
N GLU A 66 -15.27 14.38 31.73
CA GLU A 66 -16.16 15.55 31.72
C GLU A 66 -15.38 16.80 31.27
N ILE A 67 -15.82 17.44 30.18
CA ILE A 67 -15.18 18.64 29.63
C ILE A 67 -16.17 19.79 29.66
N THR A 68 -15.79 20.89 30.31
CA THR A 68 -16.60 22.11 30.36
C THR A 68 -16.03 23.16 29.41
N VAL A 69 -16.86 23.62 28.47
CA VAL A 69 -16.53 24.62 27.45
C VAL A 69 -17.58 25.74 27.44
N PRO A 70 -17.34 26.88 26.77
CA PRO A 70 -18.37 27.89 26.54
C PRO A 70 -19.64 27.29 25.91
N ALA A 71 -20.82 27.75 26.32
CA ALA A 71 -22.09 27.11 26.01
C ALA A 71 -22.50 27.15 24.52
N ASP A 72 -21.81 28.00 23.74
CA ASP A 72 -21.93 28.17 22.29
C ASP A 72 -20.97 27.26 21.49
N HIS A 73 -20.06 26.54 22.15
CA HIS A 73 -19.20 25.56 21.48
C HIS A 73 -19.95 24.26 21.18
N LEU A 74 -19.66 23.67 20.02
CA LEU A 74 -19.81 22.23 19.79
C LEU A 74 -18.54 21.54 20.29
N LEU A 75 -18.68 20.36 20.89
CA LEU A 75 -17.57 19.50 21.29
C LEU A 75 -17.89 18.06 20.89
N ASP A 76 -16.89 17.33 20.43
CA ASP A 76 -16.93 15.87 20.39
C ASP A 76 -15.50 15.33 20.60
N GLY A 77 -15.35 14.03 20.80
CA GLY A 77 -14.06 13.43 21.13
C GLY A 77 -14.08 11.92 21.16
N THR A 78 -12.98 11.32 21.61
CA THR A 78 -12.89 9.89 21.93
C THR A 78 -14.02 9.47 22.87
N GLY A 79 -14.62 8.31 22.62
CA GLY A 79 -15.68 7.73 23.45
C GLY A 79 -17.10 8.14 23.09
N ASN A 80 -18.09 7.50 23.70
CA ASN A 80 -19.50 7.80 23.49
C ASN A 80 -19.94 9.04 24.28
N LEU A 81 -20.70 9.94 23.64
CA LEU A 81 -21.29 11.11 24.31
C LEU A 81 -22.58 10.69 25.04
N VAL A 82 -22.51 10.62 26.36
CA VAL A 82 -23.59 10.04 27.17
C VAL A 82 -24.68 11.03 27.61
N ASN A 83 -24.41 12.34 27.52
CA ASN A 83 -25.36 13.39 27.88
C ASN A 83 -25.81 14.24 26.68
N ARG A 84 -25.88 13.65 25.47
CA ARG A 84 -26.18 14.36 24.22
C ARG A 84 -27.43 15.23 24.27
N LYS A 85 -28.51 14.75 24.93
CA LYS A 85 -29.78 15.49 25.10
C LYS A 85 -29.64 16.79 25.91
N ASP A 86 -28.63 16.89 26.75
CA ASP A 86 -28.40 18.05 27.62
C ASP A 86 -27.54 19.13 26.92
N VAL A 87 -26.67 18.72 26.00
CA VAL A 87 -25.69 19.60 25.35
C VAL A 87 -26.14 20.08 23.97
N TYR A 88 -26.89 19.25 23.22
CA TYR A 88 -27.46 19.61 21.92
C TYR A 88 -28.70 20.48 22.07
N SER A 89 -28.91 21.37 21.10
CA SER A 89 -30.22 21.99 20.89
C SER A 89 -31.25 20.95 20.43
N LYS A 90 -32.53 21.32 20.51
CA LYS A 90 -33.63 20.43 20.08
C LYS A 90 -33.53 20.04 18.60
N GLU A 91 -33.12 20.96 17.73
CA GLU A 91 -32.97 20.68 16.30
C GLU A 91 -31.75 19.81 16.02
N GLU A 92 -30.59 20.09 16.65
CA GLU A 92 -29.40 19.22 16.53
C GLU A 92 -29.71 17.79 17.01
N TYR A 93 -30.39 17.63 18.14
CA TYR A 93 -30.77 16.30 18.65
C TYR A 93 -31.75 15.58 17.71
N LYS A 94 -32.70 16.30 17.11
CA LYS A 94 -33.62 15.73 16.11
C LYS A 94 -32.88 15.27 14.85
N ARG A 95 -31.93 16.07 14.34
CA ARG A 95 -31.11 15.70 13.17
C ARG A 95 -30.16 14.55 13.50
N TRP A 96 -29.65 14.47 14.73
CA TRP A 96 -28.87 13.33 15.21
C TRP A 96 -29.66 12.02 15.15
N GLU A 97 -30.90 12.02 15.67
CA GLU A 97 -31.80 10.85 15.59
C GLU A 97 -32.20 10.47 14.15
N GLN A 98 -32.04 11.38 13.18
CA GLN A 98 -32.18 11.08 11.75
C GLN A 98 -30.89 10.46 11.19
N ALA A 99 -29.72 11.00 11.57
CA ALA A 99 -28.42 10.50 11.16
C ALA A 99 -28.20 9.04 11.57
N THR A 100 -28.65 8.64 12.77
CA THR A 100 -28.57 7.24 13.24
C THR A 100 -29.39 6.24 12.40
N LYS A 101 -30.18 6.73 11.44
CA LYS A 101 -31.01 5.92 10.53
C LYS A 101 -30.71 6.22 9.05
N SER A 102 -29.70 7.05 8.78
CA SER A 102 -29.29 7.42 7.43
C SER A 102 -28.02 6.65 7.08
N TYR A 103 -28.15 5.69 6.17
CA TYR A 103 -27.05 4.82 5.75
C TYR A 103 -26.48 5.17 4.38
N ASP A 104 -27.24 5.90 3.56
CA ASP A 104 -26.87 6.17 2.16
C ASP A 104 -26.29 7.58 1.96
N LYS A 105 -26.43 8.47 2.96
CA LYS A 105 -25.91 9.84 2.90
C LYS A 105 -25.74 10.48 4.27
N PRO A 106 -24.88 11.51 4.39
CA PRO A 106 -24.75 12.28 5.61
C PRO A 106 -25.98 13.15 5.90
N VAL A 107 -26.24 13.38 7.18
CA VAL A 107 -27.23 14.33 7.69
C VAL A 107 -26.49 15.46 8.40
N ILE A 108 -26.68 16.69 7.93
CA ILE A 108 -26.14 17.88 8.59
C ILE A 108 -26.82 18.05 9.96
N ILE A 109 -26.06 17.95 11.05
CA ILE A 109 -26.50 18.10 12.43
C ILE A 109 -26.56 19.57 12.83
N ARG A 110 -25.47 20.31 12.58
CA ARG A 110 -25.38 21.75 12.75
C ARG A 110 -25.01 22.37 11.42
N THR A 111 -25.87 23.24 10.91
CA THR A 111 -25.73 23.86 9.59
C THR A 111 -24.70 24.99 9.59
N GLN A 112 -24.17 25.33 8.41
CA GLN A 112 -23.32 26.51 8.25
C GLN A 112 -23.99 27.80 8.73
N ALA A 113 -25.26 28.03 8.38
CA ALA A 113 -25.98 29.22 8.80
C ALA A 113 -26.13 29.32 10.34
N GLU A 114 -26.34 28.19 11.02
CA GLU A 114 -26.36 28.14 12.49
C GLU A 114 -24.97 28.45 13.05
N ALA A 115 -23.90 27.83 12.53
CA ALA A 115 -22.52 28.07 12.95
C ALA A 115 -22.10 29.54 12.76
N GLU A 116 -22.39 30.14 11.61
CA GLU A 116 -22.12 31.55 11.30
C GLU A 116 -22.91 32.52 12.20
N ASN A 117 -24.10 32.13 12.66
CA ASN A 117 -24.84 32.94 13.61
C ASN A 117 -24.25 32.83 15.03
N ILE A 118 -23.83 31.63 15.43
CA ILE A 118 -23.23 31.37 16.73
C ILE A 118 -21.86 32.05 16.87
N GLU A 119 -21.01 31.99 15.82
CA GLU A 119 -19.63 32.49 15.88
C GLU A 119 -19.51 34.01 16.01
N LYS A 120 -20.59 34.76 15.75
CA LYS A 120 -20.68 36.21 16.00
C LYS A 120 -20.76 36.55 17.49
N GLY A 121 -21.08 35.58 18.33
CA GLY A 121 -21.23 35.71 19.77
C GLY A 121 -20.05 35.14 20.57
N HIS A 122 -20.02 35.51 21.86
CA HIS A 122 -19.10 34.95 22.86
C HIS A 122 -19.90 34.69 24.14
N SER A 123 -20.38 33.46 24.33
CA SER A 123 -21.13 33.10 25.53
C SER A 123 -20.25 33.13 26.76
N THR A 124 -20.74 33.76 27.84
CA THR A 124 -20.14 33.67 29.18
C THR A 124 -20.68 32.49 30.00
N LYS A 125 -21.71 31.82 29.50
CA LYS A 125 -22.23 30.57 30.09
C LYS A 125 -21.41 29.39 29.62
N THR A 126 -21.45 28.29 30.36
CA THR A 126 -20.73 27.05 30.03
C THR A 126 -21.68 25.86 29.86
N LYS A 127 -21.18 24.80 29.21
CA LYS A 127 -21.81 23.48 29.11
C LYS A 127 -20.78 22.40 29.39
N THR A 128 -21.22 21.31 30.02
CA THR A 128 -20.37 20.16 30.34
C THR A 128 -20.75 18.97 29.47
N TRP A 129 -19.78 18.43 28.75
CA TRP A 129 -19.91 17.26 27.88
C TRP A 129 -19.32 16.06 28.60
N LYS A 130 -20.03 14.93 28.58
CA LYS A 130 -19.64 13.69 29.26
C LYS A 130 -19.38 12.60 28.22
N LEU A 131 -18.13 12.14 28.16
CA LEU A 131 -17.66 11.13 27.21
C LEU A 131 -17.19 9.89 27.99
N GLN A 132 -17.57 8.71 27.52
CA GLN A 132 -17.14 7.42 28.06
C GLN A 132 -16.46 6.60 26.97
N ALA A 133 -15.21 6.20 27.18
CA ALA A 133 -14.46 5.34 26.26
C ALA A 133 -14.00 4.08 26.99
N GLU A 134 -14.15 2.93 26.36
CA GLU A 134 -13.70 1.65 26.87
C GLU A 134 -12.60 1.10 25.96
N ASN A 135 -11.56 0.55 26.59
CA ASN A 135 -10.46 -0.14 25.91
C ASN A 135 -9.78 0.67 24.78
N VAL A 136 -9.52 1.96 25.02
CA VAL A 136 -8.83 2.86 24.09
C VAL A 136 -7.43 3.20 24.60
N ARG A 137 -6.47 3.48 23.71
CA ARG A 137 -5.07 3.75 24.08
C ARG A 137 -4.75 5.20 24.45
N ASP A 138 -5.58 6.14 24.04
CA ASP A 138 -5.43 7.57 24.34
C ASP A 138 -6.81 8.26 24.28
N PHE A 139 -6.86 9.54 24.66
CA PHE A 139 -8.07 10.34 24.63
C PHE A 139 -7.80 11.72 24.01
N ALA A 140 -8.65 12.10 23.06
CA ALA A 140 -8.62 13.42 22.44
C ALA A 140 -10.02 14.00 22.26
N PHE A 141 -10.11 15.32 22.11
CA PHE A 141 -11.37 16.01 21.86
C PHE A 141 -11.16 17.26 21.03
N THR A 142 -12.25 17.74 20.45
CA THR A 142 -12.28 18.99 19.72
C THR A 142 -13.36 19.92 20.22
N SER A 143 -13.15 21.23 20.12
CA SER A 143 -14.19 22.20 20.48
C SER A 143 -14.07 23.50 19.68
N SER A 144 -15.20 23.98 19.16
CA SER A 144 -15.29 25.33 18.60
C SER A 144 -16.75 25.75 18.47
N ARG A 145 -16.97 27.07 18.41
CA ARG A 145 -18.26 27.63 18.02
C ARG A 145 -18.44 27.76 16.51
N LYS A 146 -17.36 27.70 15.73
CA LYS A 146 -17.38 27.79 14.26
C LYS A 146 -17.88 26.51 13.59
N TYR A 147 -18.06 25.45 14.37
CA TYR A 147 -18.30 24.11 13.84
C TYR A 147 -19.65 23.95 13.18
N ILE A 148 -19.57 23.38 11.98
CA ILE A 148 -20.57 22.61 11.26
C ILE A 148 -20.33 21.15 11.66
N MET A 149 -21.38 20.35 11.70
CA MET A 149 -21.28 18.92 11.97
C MET A 149 -22.25 18.18 11.08
N ASP A 150 -21.79 17.10 10.46
CA ASP A 150 -22.64 16.13 9.78
C ASP A 150 -22.28 14.71 10.20
N ALA A 151 -23.23 13.78 10.05
CA ALA A 151 -23.03 12.39 10.44
C ALA A 151 -23.84 11.41 9.58
N GLN A 152 -23.33 10.19 9.46
CA GLN A 152 -23.96 9.07 8.75
C GLN A 152 -23.79 7.78 9.59
N ALA A 153 -24.81 6.93 9.60
CA ALA A 153 -24.71 5.59 10.21
C ALA A 153 -24.06 4.62 9.22
N VAL A 154 -23.16 3.77 9.71
CA VAL A 154 -22.52 2.67 8.96
C VAL A 154 -22.90 1.37 9.63
N LYS A 155 -23.38 0.40 8.84
CA LYS A 155 -23.90 -0.86 9.38
C LYS A 155 -22.77 -1.83 9.72
N PHE A 156 -22.80 -2.35 10.94
CA PHE A 156 -21.97 -3.48 11.34
C PHE A 156 -22.78 -4.56 12.07
N PRO A 157 -22.34 -5.83 12.07
CA PRO A 157 -23.07 -6.93 12.69
C PRO A 157 -23.38 -6.73 14.18
N LYS A 158 -22.53 -6.00 14.92
CA LYS A 158 -22.66 -5.78 16.37
C LYS A 158 -23.37 -4.47 16.75
N GLY A 159 -23.77 -3.67 15.78
CA GLY A 159 -24.40 -2.37 15.99
C GLY A 159 -23.88 -1.33 15.00
N ASP A 160 -24.65 -0.28 14.77
CA ASP A 160 -24.26 0.77 13.83
C ASP A 160 -23.17 1.67 14.42
N VAL A 161 -22.25 2.08 13.56
CA VAL A 161 -21.16 3.02 13.87
C VAL A 161 -21.47 4.37 13.25
N MET A 162 -21.24 5.46 13.97
CA MET A 162 -21.43 6.80 13.42
C MET A 162 -20.15 7.31 12.74
N ALA A 163 -20.19 7.52 11.43
CA ALA A 163 -19.22 8.33 10.71
C ALA A 163 -19.58 9.80 10.89
N ILE A 164 -18.65 10.62 11.37
CA ILE A 164 -18.89 12.02 11.76
C ILE A 164 -17.82 12.92 11.15
N SER A 165 -18.24 14.05 10.60
CA SER A 165 -17.33 15.14 10.21
C SER A 165 -17.66 16.43 10.92
N ILE A 166 -16.63 17.10 11.43
CA ILE A 166 -16.72 18.38 12.16
C ILE A 166 -15.75 19.38 11.54
N TYR A 167 -16.27 20.50 11.05
CA TYR A 167 -15.45 21.45 10.31
C TYR A 167 -16.01 22.87 10.41
N PRO A 168 -15.19 23.91 10.30
CA PRO A 168 -15.68 25.27 10.22
C PRO A 168 -16.04 25.61 8.76
N LYS A 169 -16.73 26.73 8.52
CA LYS A 169 -17.16 27.15 7.16
C LYS A 169 -15.99 27.28 6.17
N GLU A 170 -14.79 27.52 6.66
CA GLU A 170 -13.56 27.60 5.85
C GLU A 170 -13.24 26.25 5.18
N GLY A 171 -13.77 25.12 5.66
CA GLY A 171 -13.65 23.82 4.98
C GLY A 171 -14.61 23.62 3.80
N ASN A 172 -15.63 24.47 3.65
CA ASN A 172 -16.66 24.30 2.63
C ASN A 172 -16.26 24.91 1.27
N PRO A 173 -16.71 24.31 0.15
CA PRO A 173 -17.65 23.18 0.06
C PRO A 173 -17.00 21.79 0.18
N LEU A 174 -15.67 21.72 0.14
CA LEU A 174 -14.91 20.47 0.04
C LEU A 174 -15.24 19.46 1.16
N TRP A 175 -15.32 19.92 2.40
CA TRP A 175 -15.58 19.07 3.56
C TRP A 175 -16.99 18.47 3.58
N GLU A 176 -18.00 19.31 3.39
CA GLU A 176 -19.40 18.88 3.31
C GLU A 176 -19.63 17.84 2.19
N GLU A 177 -18.88 17.94 1.10
CA GLU A 177 -19.04 17.05 -0.05
C GLU A 177 -18.38 15.67 0.14
N TYR A 178 -17.20 15.61 0.77
CA TYR A 178 -16.35 14.41 0.75
C TYR A 178 -15.93 13.86 2.10
N SER A 179 -15.92 14.66 3.17
CA SER A 179 -15.30 14.26 4.44
C SER A 179 -15.98 13.01 5.03
N THR A 180 -17.30 13.04 5.21
CA THR A 180 -18.03 11.88 5.77
C THR A 180 -18.03 10.67 4.83
N LYS A 181 -18.02 10.88 3.51
CA LYS A 181 -17.87 9.77 2.54
C LYS A 181 -16.53 9.05 2.72
N ALA A 182 -15.45 9.80 2.93
CA ALA A 182 -14.14 9.23 3.21
C ALA A 182 -14.12 8.45 4.53
N VAL A 183 -14.76 8.96 5.60
CA VAL A 183 -14.91 8.23 6.87
C VAL A 183 -15.68 6.92 6.68
N VAL A 184 -16.82 6.96 5.98
CA VAL A 184 -17.65 5.77 5.68
C VAL A 184 -16.84 4.74 4.89
N GLN A 185 -16.19 5.16 3.81
CA GLN A 185 -15.38 4.28 2.98
C GLN A 185 -14.27 3.61 3.78
N THR A 186 -13.61 4.37 4.66
CA THR A 186 -12.54 3.84 5.50
C THR A 186 -13.06 2.75 6.44
N LEU A 187 -14.18 3.01 7.13
CA LEU A 187 -14.80 2.03 8.03
C LEU A 187 -15.16 0.73 7.30
N GLU A 188 -15.68 0.82 6.08
CA GLU A 188 -16.05 -0.35 5.27
C GLU A 188 -14.82 -1.12 4.77
N SER A 189 -13.89 -0.45 4.10
CA SER A 189 -12.69 -1.08 3.52
C SER A 189 -11.78 -1.69 4.57
N TYR A 190 -11.50 -0.96 5.66
CA TYR A 190 -10.63 -1.48 6.71
C TYR A 190 -11.28 -2.66 7.41
N SER A 191 -12.58 -2.60 7.72
CA SER A 191 -13.26 -3.72 8.38
C SER A 191 -13.32 -4.97 7.50
N ARG A 192 -13.48 -4.79 6.18
CA ARG A 192 -13.40 -5.89 5.20
C ARG A 192 -12.05 -6.61 5.29
N MET A 193 -10.96 -5.84 5.30
CA MET A 193 -9.57 -6.32 5.37
C MET A 193 -9.17 -6.87 6.75
N THR A 194 -9.85 -6.46 7.83
CA THR A 194 -9.43 -6.74 9.22
C THR A 194 -10.56 -7.35 10.07
N PHE A 195 -11.21 -6.57 10.90
CA PHE A 195 -12.30 -6.96 11.79
C PHE A 195 -13.36 -5.87 11.78
N ASP A 196 -14.60 -6.19 12.17
CA ASP A 196 -15.64 -5.19 12.32
C ASP A 196 -15.21 -4.11 13.32
N TYR A 197 -15.34 -2.85 12.92
CA TYR A 197 -14.98 -1.70 13.75
C TYR A 197 -15.70 -1.75 15.12
N PRO A 198 -14.98 -1.82 16.26
CA PRO A 198 -15.57 -2.11 17.56
C PRO A 198 -16.11 -0.88 18.30
N TYR A 199 -15.71 0.33 17.88
CA TYR A 199 -16.05 1.56 18.59
C TYR A 199 -17.34 2.19 18.02
N PRO A 200 -18.07 3.01 18.81
CA PRO A 200 -19.39 3.51 18.40
C PRO A 200 -19.35 4.58 17.30
N LYS A 201 -18.19 5.17 17.01
CA LYS A 201 -18.04 6.26 16.05
C LYS A 201 -16.60 6.44 15.57
N ALA A 202 -16.45 7.10 14.43
CA ALA A 202 -15.19 7.66 13.93
C ALA A 202 -15.43 9.10 13.47
N ILE A 203 -14.57 10.03 13.93
CA ILE A 203 -14.73 11.47 13.73
C ILE A 203 -13.55 12.02 12.91
N SER A 204 -13.84 12.69 11.80
CA SER A 204 -12.89 13.52 11.06
C SER A 204 -13.12 14.99 11.41
N VAL A 205 -12.07 15.69 11.87
CA VAL A 205 -12.15 17.10 12.23
C VAL A 205 -11.24 17.94 11.36
N HIS A 206 -11.73 19.06 10.83
CA HIS A 206 -10.89 19.99 10.08
C HIS A 206 -9.87 20.67 11.01
N GLY A 207 -8.58 20.43 10.75
CA GLY A 207 -7.45 21.13 11.37
C GLY A 207 -6.48 21.66 10.31
N LYS A 208 -6.18 22.97 10.31
CA LYS A 208 -5.25 23.55 9.34
C LYS A 208 -3.87 22.89 9.45
N ASN A 209 -3.37 22.38 8.32
CA ASN A 209 -2.05 21.74 8.19
C ASN A 209 -1.80 20.53 9.13
N GLN A 210 -2.87 19.81 9.49
CA GLN A 210 -2.80 18.60 10.31
C GLN A 210 -2.99 17.30 9.51
N GLY A 211 -2.39 16.24 10.02
CA GLY A 211 -2.77 14.83 9.87
C GLY A 211 -2.34 14.21 11.19
N MET A 212 -3.31 13.78 12.00
CA MET A 212 -3.04 13.24 13.33
C MET A 212 -4.24 12.48 13.87
N GLU A 213 -3.95 11.32 14.40
CA GLU A 213 -4.84 10.26 14.78
C GLU A 213 -4.95 10.11 16.30
N TYR A 214 -6.17 9.89 16.78
CA TYR A 214 -6.46 9.47 18.14
C TYR A 214 -7.64 8.47 18.08
N PRO A 215 -7.89 7.69 19.15
CA PRO A 215 -9.00 6.75 19.14
C PRO A 215 -10.33 7.48 18.88
N MET A 216 -11.04 7.02 17.84
CA MET A 216 -12.33 7.54 17.35
C MET A 216 -12.33 8.96 16.79
N ILE A 217 -11.20 9.69 16.78
CA ILE A 217 -11.14 11.08 16.34
C ILE A 217 -9.79 11.46 15.74
N CYS A 218 -9.80 12.18 14.62
CA CYS A 218 -8.59 12.65 13.97
C CYS A 218 -8.71 14.10 13.46
N TRP A 219 -7.55 14.74 13.25
CA TRP A 219 -7.43 16.09 12.70
C TRP A 219 -6.87 16.02 11.28
N ASN A 220 -7.61 16.56 10.30
CA ASN A 220 -7.24 16.47 8.89
C ASN A 220 -7.14 17.85 8.24
N TYR A 221 -6.14 18.03 7.36
CA TYR A 221 -6.02 19.20 6.51
C TYR A 221 -7.00 19.11 5.33
N GLY A 222 -7.06 20.19 4.56
CA GLY A 222 -7.83 20.26 3.31
C GLY A 222 -8.71 21.47 3.36
N ARG A 223 -8.18 22.63 2.98
CA ARG A 223 -8.96 23.88 2.96
C ARG A 223 -9.09 24.36 1.50
N PRO A 224 -10.31 24.60 1.00
CA PRO A 224 -10.48 25.30 -0.27
C PRO A 224 -9.98 26.75 -0.19
N ASN A 225 -9.92 27.42 -1.34
CA ASN A 225 -9.69 28.85 -1.42
C ASN A 225 -10.89 29.62 -0.82
N GLU A 226 -10.71 30.91 -0.53
CA GLU A 226 -11.76 31.74 0.08
C GLU A 226 -13.05 31.83 -0.76
N ASP A 227 -12.95 31.68 -2.08
CA ASP A 227 -14.07 31.65 -3.01
C ASP A 227 -14.75 30.26 -3.11
N GLY A 228 -14.26 29.27 -2.36
CA GLY A 228 -14.73 27.88 -2.36
C GLY A 228 -14.09 27.00 -3.44
N SER A 229 -13.26 27.54 -4.33
CA SER A 229 -12.55 26.75 -5.34
C SER A 229 -11.43 25.89 -4.72
N TYR A 230 -11.13 24.74 -5.31
CA TYR A 230 -10.03 23.88 -4.87
C TYR A 230 -9.44 23.09 -6.04
N SER A 231 -8.19 22.65 -5.88
CA SER A 231 -7.51 21.80 -6.86
C SER A 231 -7.77 20.31 -6.59
N ASP A 232 -7.60 19.46 -7.61
CA ASP A 232 -7.61 18.00 -7.43
C ASP A 232 -6.57 17.53 -6.41
N ARG A 233 -5.40 18.18 -6.36
CA ARG A 233 -4.37 17.91 -5.34
C ARG A 233 -4.90 18.15 -3.93
N THR A 234 -5.68 19.21 -3.72
CA THR A 234 -6.30 19.51 -2.42
C THR A 234 -7.39 18.50 -2.10
N LYS A 235 -8.26 18.18 -3.07
CA LYS A 235 -9.37 17.22 -2.92
C LYS A 235 -8.85 15.82 -2.58
N PHE A 236 -8.02 15.22 -3.44
CA PHE A 236 -7.48 13.88 -3.21
C PHE A 236 -6.56 13.86 -2.00
N GLY A 237 -5.78 14.91 -1.78
CA GLY A 237 -4.97 15.02 -0.57
C GLY A 237 -5.78 14.98 0.73
N MET A 238 -6.89 15.72 0.80
CA MET A 238 -7.80 15.70 1.95
C MET A 238 -8.44 14.32 2.13
N ILE A 239 -9.01 13.75 1.06
CA ILE A 239 -9.67 12.44 1.12
C ILE A 239 -8.68 11.37 1.59
N SER A 240 -7.47 11.34 1.01
CA SER A 240 -6.40 10.41 1.39
C SER A 240 -6.01 10.53 2.86
N VAL A 241 -5.83 11.75 3.37
CA VAL A 241 -5.48 11.93 4.79
C VAL A 241 -6.65 11.54 5.70
N ILE A 242 -7.90 11.89 5.38
CA ILE A 242 -9.04 11.41 6.16
C ILE A 242 -9.07 9.88 6.20
N ILE A 243 -8.84 9.21 5.07
CA ILE A 243 -8.76 7.74 5.01
C ILE A 243 -7.62 7.22 5.90
N HIS A 244 -6.44 7.82 5.81
CA HIS A 244 -5.29 7.46 6.62
C HIS A 244 -5.55 7.62 8.13
N GLU A 245 -5.99 8.80 8.56
CA GLU A 245 -6.17 9.09 9.98
C GLU A 245 -7.36 8.35 10.60
N VAL A 246 -8.43 8.11 9.84
CA VAL A 246 -9.52 7.23 10.30
C VAL A 246 -9.04 5.78 10.33
N GLY A 247 -8.22 5.38 9.35
CA GLY A 247 -7.59 4.07 9.27
C GLY A 247 -6.74 3.73 10.48
N HIS A 248 -6.11 4.75 11.08
CA HIS A 248 -5.34 4.57 12.30
C HIS A 248 -6.13 4.04 13.49
N ASN A 249 -7.47 4.14 13.47
CA ASN A 249 -8.28 3.47 14.46
C ASN A 249 -8.03 1.95 14.50
N PHE A 250 -7.74 1.33 13.37
CA PHE A 250 -7.42 -0.09 13.30
C PHE A 250 -5.94 -0.33 13.66
N PHE A 251 -5.05 0.44 13.04
CA PHE A 251 -3.60 0.37 13.25
C PHE A 251 -3.04 1.77 13.56
N PRO A 252 -2.70 2.13 14.80
CA PRO A 252 -2.42 1.23 15.90
C PRO A 252 -3.43 1.33 17.05
N MET A 253 -4.58 2.01 16.88
CA MET A 253 -5.47 2.26 18.02
C MET A 253 -6.19 1.02 18.55
N ILE A 254 -6.28 -0.05 17.75
CA ILE A 254 -6.88 -1.33 18.16
C ILE A 254 -5.84 -2.45 18.09
N VAL A 255 -5.07 -2.55 17.01
CA VAL A 255 -3.89 -3.43 16.92
C VAL A 255 -2.69 -2.60 17.36
N ASN A 256 -2.35 -2.67 18.64
CA ASN A 256 -1.56 -1.65 19.33
C ASN A 256 -0.05 -1.93 19.30
N SER A 257 0.56 -1.75 18.13
CA SER A 257 2.00 -1.85 17.93
C SER A 257 2.77 -0.78 18.70
N ASP A 258 4.05 -1.08 18.96
CA ASP A 258 5.01 -0.11 19.51
C ASP A 258 5.56 0.78 18.40
N GLU A 259 4.81 1.83 18.06
CA GLU A 259 5.19 2.80 17.02
C GLU A 259 6.57 3.42 17.24
N ARG A 260 6.92 3.60 18.51
CA ARG A 260 8.17 4.24 18.89
C ARG A 260 9.37 3.42 18.45
N GLN A 261 9.24 2.10 18.49
CA GLN A 261 10.27 1.21 18.03
C GLN A 261 10.09 0.84 16.56
N TRP A 262 8.85 0.62 16.11
CA TRP A 262 8.52 0.06 14.80
C TRP A 262 7.49 0.92 14.04
N GLY A 263 7.83 2.18 13.75
CA GLY A 263 6.91 3.13 13.11
C GLY A 263 6.25 2.63 11.80
N TRP A 264 6.88 1.70 11.08
CA TRP A 264 6.27 1.10 9.89
C TRP A 264 5.06 0.20 10.18
N MET A 265 4.96 -0.38 11.38
CA MET A 265 3.79 -1.21 11.75
C MET A 265 2.53 -0.37 11.87
N ASP A 266 2.70 0.90 12.23
CA ASP A 266 1.62 1.84 12.39
C ASP A 266 1.39 2.48 11.02
N GLU A 267 2.43 3.09 10.47
CA GLU A 267 2.33 3.93 9.27
C GLU A 267 2.30 3.15 7.97
N GLY A 268 3.08 2.08 7.87
CA GLY A 268 3.23 1.28 6.67
C GLY A 268 2.06 0.32 6.47
N ILE A 269 1.63 -0.36 7.54
CA ILE A 269 0.41 -1.18 7.51
C ILE A 269 -0.80 -0.31 7.23
N ASN A 270 -0.93 0.84 7.91
CA ASN A 270 -2.03 1.76 7.65
C ASN A 270 -2.00 2.30 6.21
N THR A 271 -0.83 2.67 5.69
CA THR A 271 -0.69 3.14 4.29
C THR A 271 -1.06 2.05 3.28
N PHE A 272 -0.78 0.77 3.56
CA PHE A 272 -1.22 -0.35 2.72
C PHE A 272 -2.76 -0.44 2.67
N VAL A 273 -3.42 -0.42 3.83
CA VAL A 273 -4.89 -0.52 3.85
C VAL A 273 -5.55 0.77 3.34
N GLN A 274 -4.90 1.93 3.53
CA GLN A 274 -5.29 3.20 2.92
C GLN A 274 -5.29 3.08 1.40
N TYR A 275 -4.24 2.50 0.79
CA TYR A 275 -4.21 2.28 -0.66
C TYR A 275 -5.43 1.48 -1.12
N VAL A 276 -5.76 0.38 -0.44
CA VAL A 276 -6.96 -0.41 -0.74
C VAL A 276 -8.23 0.42 -0.61
N ALA A 277 -8.39 1.17 0.48
CA ALA A 277 -9.57 2.01 0.73
C ALA A 277 -9.72 3.17 -0.26
N GLU A 278 -8.61 3.74 -0.73
CA GLU A 278 -8.58 4.74 -1.79
C GLU A 278 -9.04 4.15 -3.14
N GLN A 279 -8.58 2.95 -3.49
CA GLN A 279 -9.06 2.27 -4.71
C GLN A 279 -10.56 1.95 -4.60
N ASP A 280 -11.03 1.43 -3.46
CA ASP A 280 -12.45 1.20 -3.19
C ASP A 280 -13.26 2.51 -3.26
N PHE A 281 -12.71 3.64 -2.77
CA PHE A 281 -13.33 4.96 -2.88
C PHE A 281 -13.52 5.35 -4.36
N GLY A 282 -12.51 5.12 -5.20
CA GLY A 282 -12.58 5.39 -6.63
C GLY A 282 -13.64 4.54 -7.34
N GLU A 283 -13.80 3.29 -6.94
CA GLU A 283 -14.84 2.38 -7.47
C GLU A 283 -16.24 2.78 -7.02
N ASN A 284 -16.42 3.15 -5.75
CA ASN A 284 -17.72 3.51 -5.17
C ASN A 284 -18.18 4.94 -5.51
N TYR A 285 -17.24 5.84 -5.77
CA TYR A 285 -17.48 7.25 -6.10
C TYR A 285 -16.75 7.68 -7.38
N PRO A 286 -17.05 7.08 -8.55
CA PRO A 286 -16.32 7.35 -9.79
C PRO A 286 -16.38 8.83 -10.22
N GLU A 287 -17.50 9.50 -9.96
CA GLU A 287 -17.65 10.94 -10.24
C GLU A 287 -16.73 11.83 -9.39
N ALA A 288 -16.34 11.37 -8.19
CA ALA A 288 -15.43 12.12 -7.32
C ALA A 288 -13.99 12.11 -7.84
N ILE A 289 -13.61 11.06 -8.57
CA ILE A 289 -12.26 10.85 -9.11
C ILE A 289 -12.13 11.16 -10.60
N ALA A 290 -13.24 11.40 -11.30
CA ALA A 290 -13.23 11.75 -12.72
C ALA A 290 -12.25 12.90 -13.02
N PRO A 291 -11.50 12.84 -14.15
CA PRO A 291 -11.56 11.82 -15.21
C PRO A 291 -10.70 10.57 -14.94
N ASN A 292 -10.14 10.41 -13.74
CA ASN A 292 -9.28 9.27 -13.42
C ASN A 292 -10.11 7.97 -13.37
N ALA A 293 -9.57 6.89 -13.95
CA ALA A 293 -10.19 5.56 -13.87
C ALA A 293 -9.96 4.86 -12.52
N LYS A 294 -8.92 5.28 -11.80
CA LYS A 294 -8.54 4.79 -10.47
C LYS A 294 -8.21 5.97 -9.57
N TYR A 295 -8.35 5.79 -8.26
CA TYR A 295 -7.96 6.83 -7.32
C TYR A 295 -6.45 7.10 -7.45
N PRO A 296 -6.01 8.38 -7.55
CA PRO A 296 -4.61 8.75 -7.76
C PRO A 296 -3.81 8.66 -6.45
N SER A 297 -3.67 7.45 -5.91
CA SER A 297 -2.91 7.16 -4.69
C SER A 297 -1.45 7.59 -4.84
N ARG A 298 -0.91 8.26 -3.82
CA ARG A 298 0.48 8.76 -3.81
C ARG A 298 1.52 7.72 -3.39
N ARG A 299 1.08 6.62 -2.78
CA ARG A 299 1.92 5.54 -2.25
C ARG A 299 1.24 4.20 -2.52
N GLY A 300 2.00 3.11 -2.38
CA GLY A 300 1.49 1.75 -2.48
C GLY A 300 1.76 1.08 -3.83
N ALA A 301 1.70 1.81 -4.95
CA ALA A 301 2.08 1.24 -6.25
C ALA A 301 3.60 0.92 -6.29
N PRO A 302 4.03 -0.16 -6.98
CA PRO A 302 5.45 -0.50 -7.12
C PRO A 302 6.28 0.63 -7.72
N SER A 303 5.78 1.29 -8.77
CA SER A 303 6.47 2.41 -9.42
C SER A 303 6.67 3.63 -8.52
N ALA A 304 5.87 3.80 -7.45
CA ALA A 304 5.96 4.97 -6.57
C ALA A 304 7.17 4.93 -5.62
N ILE A 305 7.85 3.78 -5.48
CA ILE A 305 8.99 3.62 -4.55
C ILE A 305 10.34 3.49 -5.26
N THR A 306 10.37 3.26 -6.57
CA THR A 306 11.60 2.95 -7.32
C THR A 306 12.65 4.05 -7.18
N GLY A 307 12.26 5.33 -7.25
CA GLY A 307 13.18 6.46 -7.06
C GLY A 307 13.81 6.52 -5.66
N TYR A 308 13.13 6.04 -4.62
CA TYR A 308 13.72 5.90 -3.28
C TYR A 308 14.67 4.69 -3.22
N MET A 309 14.24 3.53 -3.71
CA MET A 309 15.02 2.29 -3.64
C MET A 309 16.27 2.30 -4.53
N GLY A 310 16.21 2.97 -5.69
CA GLY A 310 17.35 3.20 -6.58
C GLY A 310 18.27 4.35 -6.13
N GLY A 311 17.95 5.01 -5.01
CA GLY A 311 18.75 6.10 -4.45
C GLY A 311 20.08 5.64 -3.85
N ASN A 312 20.86 6.61 -3.36
CA ASN A 312 22.12 6.32 -2.67
C ASN A 312 21.86 5.52 -1.38
N GLN A 313 22.37 4.29 -1.34
CA GLN A 313 22.22 3.33 -0.26
C GLN A 313 22.80 3.83 1.07
N ASP A 314 23.79 4.74 1.05
CA ASP A 314 24.35 5.35 2.27
C ASP A 314 23.32 6.21 3.05
N PHE A 315 22.21 6.60 2.41
CA PHE A 315 21.15 7.43 3.00
C PHE A 315 19.79 6.71 3.03
N ILE A 316 19.82 5.38 3.02
CA ILE A 316 18.64 4.51 3.13
C ILE A 316 18.84 3.62 4.35
N ALA A 317 17.75 3.40 5.10
CA ALA A 317 17.74 2.49 6.23
C ALA A 317 16.76 1.33 5.92
N PRO A 318 16.97 0.12 6.47
CA PRO A 318 15.98 -0.94 6.42
C PRO A 318 14.65 -0.50 7.05
N ILE A 319 13.52 -1.10 6.64
CA ILE A 319 12.20 -0.82 7.24
C ILE A 319 12.22 -1.12 8.75
N MET A 320 12.97 -2.16 9.13
CA MET A 320 13.20 -2.56 10.53
C MET A 320 14.18 -1.63 11.25
N SER A 321 14.00 -0.32 11.12
CA SER A 321 14.78 0.71 11.80
C SER A 321 13.88 1.55 12.70
N ASN A 322 14.41 1.98 13.85
CA ASN A 322 13.70 2.92 14.71
C ASN A 322 13.48 4.25 13.94
N PRO A 323 12.26 4.83 13.95
CA PRO A 323 11.92 6.03 13.19
C PRO A 323 12.74 7.28 13.54
N GLU A 324 13.39 7.32 14.71
CA GLU A 324 14.30 8.42 15.07
C GLU A 324 15.66 8.33 14.36
N ASN A 325 15.98 7.18 13.74
CA ASN A 325 17.27 6.90 13.12
C ASN A 325 17.20 6.76 11.58
N VAL A 326 16.15 7.29 10.94
CA VAL A 326 15.96 7.19 9.48
C VAL A 326 16.11 8.53 8.78
N TYR A 327 16.69 8.53 7.58
CA TYR A 327 16.92 9.75 6.79
C TYR A 327 15.65 10.26 6.09
N GLN A 328 14.78 9.36 5.65
CA GLN A 328 13.58 9.66 4.87
C GLN A 328 12.37 8.91 5.43
N LEU A 329 11.87 9.37 6.59
CA LEU A 329 10.77 8.72 7.32
C LEU A 329 9.56 8.42 6.42
N GLY A 330 9.16 9.37 5.57
CA GLY A 330 8.02 9.22 4.67
C GLY A 330 8.15 8.05 3.68
N ASN A 331 9.36 7.66 3.30
CA ASN A 331 9.58 6.50 2.43
C ASN A 331 9.81 5.23 3.25
N ASN A 332 10.57 5.32 4.34
CA ASN A 332 10.94 4.16 5.17
C ASN A 332 9.76 3.62 5.99
N ALA A 333 9.00 4.49 6.67
CA ALA A 333 7.89 4.09 7.54
C ALA A 333 6.55 3.92 6.79
N TYR A 334 6.37 4.56 5.62
CA TYR A 334 5.10 4.53 4.90
C TYR A 334 5.22 3.91 3.50
N GLY A 335 6.02 4.52 2.63
CA GLY A 335 6.05 4.18 1.19
C GLY A 335 6.53 2.75 0.91
N LYS A 336 7.76 2.43 1.32
CA LYS A 336 8.38 1.11 1.10
C LYS A 336 7.57 -0.04 1.73
N PRO A 337 7.14 0.01 3.01
CA PRO A 337 6.32 -1.07 3.58
C PRO A 337 4.97 -1.21 2.89
N ALA A 338 4.28 -0.12 2.54
CA ALA A 338 3.01 -0.22 1.83
C ALA A 338 3.16 -0.83 0.43
N THR A 339 4.20 -0.42 -0.31
CA THR A 339 4.52 -1.01 -1.61
C THR A 339 4.91 -2.49 -1.48
N ALA A 340 5.70 -2.86 -0.46
CA ALA A 340 6.02 -4.25 -0.20
C ALA A 340 4.73 -5.07 0.05
N LEU A 341 3.84 -4.61 0.92
CA LEU A 341 2.59 -5.34 1.18
C LEU A 341 1.68 -5.44 -0.05
N ASN A 342 1.64 -4.42 -0.91
CA ASN A 342 0.92 -4.50 -2.19
C ASN A 342 1.54 -5.50 -3.16
N ILE A 343 2.87 -5.51 -3.32
CA ILE A 343 3.56 -6.52 -4.15
C ILE A 343 3.32 -7.92 -3.61
N LEU A 344 3.40 -8.09 -2.29
CA LEU A 344 3.14 -9.35 -1.63
C LEU A 344 1.71 -9.84 -1.92
N ARG A 345 0.72 -8.94 -1.86
CA ARG A 345 -0.68 -9.22 -2.14
C ARG A 345 -0.98 -9.52 -3.61
N GLU A 346 -0.51 -8.67 -4.52
CA GLU A 346 -0.89 -8.72 -5.93
C GLU A 346 -0.04 -9.72 -6.72
N THR A 347 1.25 -9.82 -6.40
CA THR A 347 2.25 -10.49 -7.24
C THR A 347 2.71 -11.83 -6.66
N VAL A 348 2.87 -11.93 -5.34
CA VAL A 348 3.51 -13.09 -4.70
C VAL A 348 2.50 -14.09 -4.13
N MET A 349 1.56 -13.65 -3.31
CA MET A 349 0.59 -14.52 -2.63
C MET A 349 -0.75 -14.61 -3.37
N GLY A 350 -1.10 -13.56 -4.11
CA GLY A 350 -2.46 -13.35 -4.60
C GLY A 350 -3.42 -12.86 -3.51
N ARG A 351 -4.47 -12.16 -3.94
CA ARG A 351 -5.40 -11.45 -3.05
C ARG A 351 -6.08 -12.36 -2.03
N GLU A 352 -6.51 -13.56 -2.42
CA GLU A 352 -7.25 -14.47 -1.54
C GLU A 352 -6.43 -14.90 -0.31
N LEU A 353 -5.22 -15.42 -0.55
CA LEU A 353 -4.33 -15.87 0.53
C LEU A 353 -3.81 -14.70 1.36
N PHE A 354 -3.45 -13.59 0.71
CA PHE A 354 -3.01 -12.41 1.43
C PHE A 354 -4.12 -11.85 2.33
N ASP A 355 -5.32 -11.60 1.78
CA ASP A 355 -6.43 -10.99 2.52
C ASP A 355 -6.84 -11.87 3.70
N TYR A 356 -6.89 -13.19 3.51
CA TYR A 356 -7.15 -14.13 4.59
C TYR A 356 -6.08 -14.06 5.70
N SER A 357 -4.81 -14.01 5.33
CA SER A 357 -3.68 -14.00 6.28
C SER A 357 -3.59 -12.67 7.04
N PHE A 358 -3.74 -11.55 6.32
CA PHE A 358 -3.76 -10.21 6.91
C PHE A 358 -4.94 -10.03 7.86
N LYS A 359 -6.12 -10.51 7.46
CA LYS A 359 -7.31 -10.54 8.33
C LYS A 359 -7.08 -11.37 9.59
N THR A 360 -6.44 -12.53 9.44
CA THR A 360 -6.08 -13.41 10.56
C THR A 360 -5.12 -12.71 11.53
N TYR A 361 -4.12 -11.97 11.03
CA TYR A 361 -3.24 -11.14 11.85
C TYR A 361 -4.03 -10.10 12.64
N ALA A 362 -4.83 -9.29 11.96
CA ALA A 362 -5.59 -8.23 12.62
C ALA A 362 -6.52 -8.78 13.70
N GLN A 363 -7.19 -9.92 13.45
CA GLN A 363 -8.06 -10.57 14.43
C GLN A 363 -7.31 -11.18 15.62
N ARG A 364 -6.13 -11.77 15.40
CA ARG A 364 -5.30 -12.34 16.48
C ARG A 364 -4.80 -11.25 17.44
N TRP A 365 -4.51 -10.07 16.90
CA TRP A 365 -3.84 -8.97 17.60
C TRP A 365 -4.72 -7.78 17.94
N MET A 366 -6.01 -7.83 17.59
CA MET A 366 -7.02 -6.89 18.07
C MET A 366 -6.97 -6.80 19.60
N PHE A 367 -6.78 -5.58 20.12
CA PHE A 367 -6.60 -5.25 21.54
C PHE A 367 -5.39 -5.88 22.22
N LYS A 368 -4.29 -6.05 21.47
CA LYS A 368 -2.99 -6.55 21.97
C LYS A 368 -1.84 -5.74 21.36
N HIS A 369 -0.61 -6.05 21.78
CA HIS A 369 0.62 -5.39 21.36
C HIS A 369 1.52 -6.32 20.51
N PRO A 370 1.31 -6.41 19.19
CA PRO A 370 2.16 -7.24 18.32
C PRO A 370 3.55 -6.63 18.10
N THR A 371 4.55 -7.51 17.92
CA THR A 371 5.84 -7.14 17.33
C THR A 371 5.85 -7.41 15.81
N PRO A 372 6.86 -6.93 15.05
CA PRO A 372 7.04 -7.29 13.64
C PRO A 372 6.99 -8.80 13.38
N GLU A 373 7.61 -9.59 14.24
CA GLU A 373 7.68 -11.05 14.11
C GLU A 373 6.31 -11.71 14.25
N ASP A 374 5.39 -11.12 15.02
CA ASP A 374 4.02 -11.62 15.12
C ASP A 374 3.21 -11.36 13.84
N PHE A 375 3.50 -10.28 13.12
CA PHE A 375 2.98 -10.03 11.78
C PHE A 375 3.54 -11.04 10.79
N PHE A 376 4.87 -11.14 10.66
CA PHE A 376 5.53 -12.06 9.72
C PHE A 376 5.09 -13.51 9.94
N ARG A 377 5.14 -13.99 11.20
CA ARG A 377 4.72 -15.35 11.56
C ARG A 377 3.26 -15.60 11.21
N THR A 378 2.36 -14.62 11.41
CA THR A 378 0.95 -14.82 11.09
C THR A 378 0.71 -14.88 9.59
N MET A 379 1.40 -14.04 8.81
CA MET A 379 1.30 -14.06 7.35
C MET A 379 1.72 -15.41 6.76
N GLU A 380 2.78 -16.03 7.29
CA GLU A 380 3.26 -17.35 6.85
C GLU A 380 2.39 -18.50 7.38
N ASP A 381 2.05 -18.49 8.68
CA ASP A 381 1.22 -19.53 9.31
C ASP A 381 -0.17 -19.64 8.68
N ALA A 382 -0.80 -18.51 8.35
CA ALA A 382 -2.13 -18.51 7.77
C ALA A 382 -2.15 -18.84 6.26
N SER A 383 -1.06 -18.54 5.54
CA SER A 383 -0.98 -18.77 4.08
C SER A 383 -0.31 -20.09 3.70
N ALA A 384 0.49 -20.68 4.59
CA ALA A 384 1.41 -21.78 4.31
C ALA A 384 2.44 -21.46 3.20
N ILE A 385 2.73 -20.18 2.96
CA ILE A 385 3.77 -19.72 2.04
C ILE A 385 5.02 -19.36 2.84
N ASP A 386 6.19 -19.83 2.38
CA ASP A 386 7.50 -19.42 2.89
C ASP A 386 7.85 -18.02 2.35
N LEU A 387 7.92 -17.05 3.27
CA LEU A 387 8.16 -15.63 2.98
C LEU A 387 9.49 -15.13 3.58
N ASP A 388 10.35 -16.01 4.09
CA ASP A 388 11.65 -15.65 4.68
C ASP A 388 12.48 -14.77 3.73
N TRP A 389 12.53 -15.14 2.45
CA TRP A 389 13.23 -14.39 1.41
C TRP A 389 12.65 -12.99 1.21
N TYR A 390 11.32 -12.86 1.32
CA TYR A 390 10.58 -11.62 1.12
C TYR A 390 10.82 -10.66 2.27
N TRP A 391 10.64 -11.13 3.51
CA TRP A 391 10.90 -10.36 4.72
C TRP A 391 12.34 -9.91 4.79
N ARG A 392 13.30 -10.82 4.53
CA ARG A 392 14.72 -10.48 4.50
C ARG A 392 15.00 -9.36 3.50
N GLY A 393 14.58 -9.50 2.24
CA GLY A 393 14.84 -8.52 1.20
C GLY A 393 14.20 -7.17 1.51
N TRP A 394 12.88 -7.14 1.67
CA TRP A 394 12.13 -5.90 1.78
C TRP A 394 12.28 -5.17 3.11
N PHE A 395 12.35 -5.91 4.23
CA PHE A 395 12.25 -5.32 5.57
C PHE A 395 13.60 -5.17 6.28
N TYR A 396 14.50 -6.13 6.09
CA TYR A 396 15.79 -6.18 6.82
C TYR A 396 16.97 -5.64 6.01
N THR A 397 16.81 -5.30 4.74
CA THR A 397 17.89 -4.73 3.90
C THR A 397 17.50 -3.41 3.26
N THR A 398 18.51 -2.68 2.77
CA THR A 398 18.33 -1.46 1.96
C THR A 398 18.30 -1.77 0.46
N GLU A 399 18.64 -3.00 0.07
CA GLU A 399 18.71 -3.48 -1.31
C GLU A 399 17.47 -3.14 -2.14
N ASN A 400 17.63 -3.14 -3.46
CA ASN A 400 16.56 -2.88 -4.41
C ASN A 400 16.25 -4.09 -5.28
N VAL A 401 15.13 -4.00 -6.01
CA VAL A 401 14.80 -4.92 -7.10
C VAL A 401 15.39 -4.32 -8.37
N ASP A 402 16.23 -5.08 -9.04
CA ASP A 402 16.72 -4.83 -10.40
C ASP A 402 16.96 -6.20 -11.03
N MET A 403 16.20 -6.48 -12.09
CA MET A 403 16.27 -7.70 -12.89
C MET A 403 16.26 -7.32 -14.36
N GLY A 404 17.06 -8.00 -15.18
CA GLY A 404 17.18 -7.70 -16.60
C GLY A 404 17.10 -8.91 -17.51
N VAL A 405 16.85 -8.64 -18.79
CA VAL A 405 17.06 -9.60 -19.89
C VAL A 405 18.49 -9.42 -20.38
N GLU A 406 19.39 -10.29 -19.93
CA GLU A 406 20.80 -10.22 -20.27
C GLU A 406 21.05 -10.68 -21.70
N GLU A 407 20.44 -11.80 -22.10
CA GLU A 407 20.73 -12.44 -23.38
C GLU A 407 19.56 -13.31 -23.88
N VAL A 408 19.35 -13.35 -25.18
CA VAL A 408 18.47 -14.31 -25.85
C VAL A 408 19.23 -14.97 -26.99
N LYS A 409 19.36 -16.29 -26.92
CA LYS A 409 20.03 -17.11 -27.93
C LYS A 409 19.05 -18.05 -28.59
N SER A 410 19.08 -18.12 -29.91
CA SER A 410 18.33 -19.11 -30.70
C SER A 410 19.12 -20.42 -30.84
N TYR A 411 18.43 -21.54 -30.73
CA TYR A 411 18.97 -22.88 -30.89
C TYR A 411 18.17 -23.72 -31.88
N TYR A 412 18.88 -24.60 -32.58
CA TYR A 412 18.34 -25.60 -33.51
C TYR A 412 18.78 -27.01 -33.11
N LEU A 413 17.95 -28.01 -33.39
CA LEU A 413 18.30 -29.41 -33.18
C LEU A 413 19.13 -29.94 -34.35
N THR A 414 20.03 -30.89 -34.08
CA THR A 414 20.78 -31.61 -35.13
C THR A 414 21.21 -32.98 -34.63
N ASP A 415 21.41 -33.94 -35.54
CA ASP A 415 22.05 -35.22 -35.19
C ASP A 415 23.56 -35.19 -35.40
N LYS A 416 24.09 -34.10 -35.96
CA LYS A 416 25.53 -33.93 -36.15
C LYS A 416 26.18 -33.59 -34.81
N PRO A 417 27.21 -34.34 -34.37
CA PRO A 417 27.91 -34.02 -33.12
C PRO A 417 28.53 -32.61 -33.15
N THR A 418 27.99 -31.71 -32.32
CA THR A 418 28.49 -30.34 -32.14
C THR A 418 29.74 -30.32 -31.27
N GLN A 419 30.54 -29.25 -31.33
CA GLN A 419 31.70 -29.09 -30.47
C GLN A 419 31.29 -29.10 -28.99
N ALA A 420 30.24 -28.36 -28.64
CA ALA A 420 29.68 -28.33 -27.29
C ALA A 420 29.18 -29.73 -26.85
N GLY A 421 28.51 -30.45 -27.75
CA GLY A 421 28.06 -31.82 -27.51
C GLY A 421 29.21 -32.80 -27.24
N LYS A 422 30.28 -32.74 -28.05
CA LYS A 422 31.49 -33.55 -27.85
C LYS A 422 32.15 -33.26 -26.52
N ALA A 423 32.33 -31.98 -26.17
CA ALA A 423 32.94 -31.56 -24.91
C ALA A 423 32.10 -32.00 -23.70
N LEU A 424 30.76 -31.90 -23.78
CA LEU A 424 29.86 -32.37 -22.73
C LEU A 424 30.00 -33.88 -22.51
N MET A 425 30.08 -34.65 -23.59
CA MET A 425 30.19 -36.10 -23.50
C MET A 425 31.54 -36.55 -22.98
N GLU A 426 32.62 -35.89 -23.39
CA GLU A 426 33.96 -36.11 -22.83
C GLU A 426 33.98 -35.85 -21.31
N ARG A 427 33.32 -34.78 -20.85
CA ARG A 427 33.19 -34.46 -19.42
C ARG A 427 32.52 -35.59 -18.62
N TYR A 428 31.59 -36.32 -19.23
CA TYR A 428 30.90 -37.47 -18.60
C TYR A 428 31.51 -38.83 -18.96
N GLY A 429 32.64 -38.87 -19.68
CA GLY A 429 33.28 -40.11 -20.11
C GLY A 429 32.45 -40.94 -21.10
N VAL A 430 31.58 -40.29 -21.87
CA VAL A 430 30.70 -40.93 -22.84
C VAL A 430 31.31 -40.82 -24.24
N ASP A 431 31.51 -41.96 -24.92
CA ASP A 431 31.92 -41.97 -26.33
C ASP A 431 30.69 -41.73 -27.25
N PRO A 432 30.71 -40.70 -28.12
CA PRO A 432 29.66 -40.48 -29.12
C PRO A 432 29.57 -41.55 -30.20
N ALA A 433 30.64 -42.31 -30.43
CA ALA A 433 30.68 -43.25 -31.54
C ALA A 433 29.58 -44.33 -31.40
N GLY A 434 28.74 -44.45 -32.44
CA GLY A 434 27.70 -45.48 -32.52
C GLY A 434 26.44 -45.22 -31.68
N ARG A 435 26.19 -43.98 -31.26
CA ARG A 435 24.96 -43.58 -30.57
C ARG A 435 24.14 -42.60 -31.40
N ASP A 436 22.85 -42.85 -31.52
CA ASP A 436 21.89 -41.93 -32.15
C ASP A 436 21.48 -40.87 -31.12
N LEU A 437 22.19 -39.74 -31.13
CA LEU A 437 22.03 -38.64 -30.20
C LEU A 437 21.51 -37.39 -30.92
N VAL A 438 20.77 -36.57 -30.17
CA VAL A 438 20.32 -35.25 -30.60
C VAL A 438 21.16 -34.20 -29.91
N TYR A 439 21.64 -33.24 -30.68
CA TYR A 439 22.45 -32.11 -30.24
C TYR A 439 21.71 -30.79 -30.48
N VAL A 440 22.17 -29.74 -29.82
CA VAL A 440 21.72 -28.36 -30.02
C VAL A 440 22.82 -27.51 -30.66
N VAL A 441 22.44 -26.62 -31.57
CA VAL A 441 23.31 -25.69 -32.30
C VAL A 441 22.80 -24.28 -32.07
N GLU A 442 23.68 -23.37 -31.64
CA GLU A 442 23.38 -21.94 -31.48
C GLU A 442 23.38 -21.23 -32.84
N GLU A 443 22.43 -20.32 -33.11
CA GLU A 443 22.28 -19.62 -34.41
C GLU A 443 23.52 -18.81 -34.85
N ASP A 444 24.38 -18.40 -33.92
CA ASP A 444 25.62 -17.68 -34.22
C ASP A 444 26.89 -18.50 -33.88
N GLY A 445 26.74 -19.79 -33.63
CA GLY A 445 27.83 -20.70 -33.28
C GLY A 445 28.59 -21.27 -34.49
N GLU A 446 29.79 -21.80 -34.27
CA GLU A 446 30.63 -22.37 -35.34
C GLU A 446 29.97 -23.54 -36.10
N ASP A 447 29.09 -24.30 -35.43
CA ASP A 447 28.40 -25.46 -36.00
C ASP A 447 27.07 -25.07 -36.72
N TYR A 448 26.75 -23.77 -36.81
CA TYR A 448 25.51 -23.30 -37.44
C TYR A 448 25.54 -23.38 -38.97
N ASP A 449 24.45 -23.90 -39.53
CA ASP A 449 24.17 -23.87 -40.97
C ASP A 449 22.91 -23.03 -41.20
N PRO A 450 22.96 -21.92 -41.97
CA PRO A 450 21.81 -21.08 -42.28
C PRO A 450 20.59 -21.83 -42.83
N ALA A 451 20.79 -23.01 -43.46
CA ALA A 451 19.69 -23.85 -43.92
C ALA A 451 18.82 -24.40 -42.76
N MET A 452 19.36 -24.49 -41.53
CA MET A 452 18.64 -24.98 -40.36
C MET A 452 17.43 -24.12 -40.02
N LYS A 453 17.53 -22.80 -40.19
CA LYS A 453 16.43 -21.85 -39.93
C LYS A 453 15.20 -22.10 -40.81
N SER A 454 15.41 -22.59 -42.02
CA SER A 454 14.34 -22.87 -42.98
C SER A 454 13.67 -24.25 -42.82
N LYS A 455 14.23 -25.10 -41.95
CA LYS A 455 13.80 -26.48 -41.71
C LYS A 455 13.13 -26.60 -40.35
N SER A 456 12.20 -27.54 -40.24
CA SER A 456 11.67 -27.95 -38.93
C SER A 456 12.74 -28.67 -38.10
N SER A 457 12.55 -28.73 -36.79
CA SER A 457 13.51 -29.37 -35.90
C SER A 457 13.66 -30.87 -36.15
N LEU A 458 12.62 -31.54 -36.69
CA LEU A 458 12.69 -32.94 -37.12
C LEU A 458 13.46 -33.10 -38.45
N GLU A 459 13.32 -32.16 -39.37
CA GLU A 459 14.12 -32.16 -40.61
C GLU A 459 15.61 -31.87 -40.36
N ASN A 460 15.91 -31.11 -39.30
CA ASN A 460 17.29 -30.88 -38.87
C ASN A 460 17.86 -32.05 -38.05
N ALA A 461 17.01 -32.86 -37.41
CA ALA A 461 17.38 -34.06 -36.66
C ALA A 461 16.66 -35.34 -37.18
N PRO A 462 17.04 -35.85 -38.37
CA PRO A 462 16.50 -37.10 -38.94
C PRO A 462 16.44 -38.31 -38.00
N ASN A 463 17.46 -38.53 -37.15
CA ASN A 463 17.49 -39.64 -36.19
C ASN A 463 16.39 -39.50 -35.13
N LEU A 464 16.10 -38.27 -34.69
CA LEU A 464 14.96 -38.00 -33.82
C LEU A 464 13.64 -38.29 -34.56
N GLN A 465 13.54 -37.91 -35.83
CA GLN A 465 12.36 -38.21 -36.65
C GLN A 465 12.15 -39.72 -36.83
N GLU A 466 13.21 -40.47 -37.10
CA GLU A 466 13.20 -41.94 -37.22
C GLU A 466 12.82 -42.59 -35.88
N PHE A 467 13.44 -42.16 -34.77
CA PHE A 467 13.08 -42.62 -33.44
C PHE A 467 11.60 -42.41 -33.14
N LEU A 468 11.05 -41.23 -33.46
CA LEU A 468 9.63 -40.96 -33.28
C LEU A 468 8.75 -41.86 -34.16
N MET A 469 9.14 -42.08 -35.42
CA MET A 469 8.43 -42.95 -36.36
C MET A 469 8.38 -44.41 -35.88
N ASP A 470 9.48 -44.91 -35.33
CA ASP A 470 9.63 -46.32 -34.95
C ASP A 470 9.01 -46.63 -33.58
N ASN A 471 8.98 -45.66 -32.67
CA ASN A 471 8.57 -45.87 -31.29
C ASN A 471 7.16 -45.36 -30.96
N PHE A 472 6.54 -44.55 -31.83
CA PHE A 472 5.22 -43.95 -31.56
C PHE A 472 4.26 -44.14 -32.73
N SER A 473 3.01 -44.54 -32.41
CA SER A 473 1.93 -44.63 -33.39
C SER A 473 1.59 -43.25 -33.97
N ALA A 474 0.91 -43.24 -35.12
CA ALA A 474 0.46 -41.99 -35.75
C ALA A 474 -0.45 -41.14 -34.81
N ALA A 475 -1.28 -41.81 -34.01
CA ALA A 475 -2.16 -41.14 -33.06
C ALA A 475 -1.42 -40.54 -31.85
N GLU A 476 -0.32 -41.16 -31.43
CA GLU A 476 0.56 -40.63 -30.38
C GLU A 476 1.39 -39.45 -30.89
N ARG A 477 1.96 -39.57 -32.09
CA ARG A 477 2.74 -38.49 -32.72
C ARG A 477 1.90 -37.26 -33.01
N ALA A 478 0.63 -37.41 -33.38
CA ALA A 478 -0.28 -36.28 -33.56
C ALA A 478 -0.52 -35.47 -32.27
N LYS A 479 -0.21 -36.03 -31.09
CA LYS A 479 -0.30 -35.34 -29.79
C LYS A 479 1.04 -34.74 -29.34
N LEU A 480 2.16 -35.11 -29.97
CA LEU A 480 3.46 -34.56 -29.66
C LEU A 480 3.59 -33.18 -30.30
N LYS A 481 3.99 -32.18 -29.50
CA LYS A 481 4.43 -30.89 -30.03
C LYS A 481 5.86 -31.06 -30.53
N ALA A 482 6.13 -30.60 -31.74
CA ALA A 482 7.46 -30.56 -32.32
C ALA A 482 7.84 -29.09 -32.57
N PRO A 483 8.28 -28.37 -31.52
CA PRO A 483 8.59 -26.95 -31.59
C PRO A 483 9.60 -26.68 -32.70
N LYS A 484 9.40 -25.61 -33.47
CA LYS A 484 10.34 -25.19 -34.53
C LYS A 484 11.53 -24.38 -34.00
N HIS A 485 11.31 -23.63 -32.94
CA HIS A 485 12.28 -22.69 -32.38
C HIS A 485 12.55 -23.00 -30.91
N PHE A 486 13.82 -22.97 -30.54
CA PHE A 486 14.27 -23.10 -29.15
C PHE A 486 15.06 -21.85 -28.80
N TYR A 487 14.71 -21.20 -27.70
CA TYR A 487 15.41 -20.01 -27.21
C TYR A 487 15.96 -20.28 -25.82
N ALA A 488 17.20 -19.90 -25.56
CA ALA A 488 17.71 -19.77 -24.20
C ALA A 488 17.71 -18.28 -23.83
N ILE A 489 16.91 -17.94 -22.83
CA ILE A 489 16.71 -16.57 -22.35
C ILE A 489 17.40 -16.47 -21.00
N LYS A 490 18.48 -15.71 -20.94
CA LYS A 490 19.24 -15.45 -19.73
C LYS A 490 18.73 -14.17 -19.08
N PHE A 491 18.26 -14.31 -17.85
CA PHE A 491 17.92 -13.20 -16.97
C PHE A 491 19.04 -13.01 -15.96
N ASN A 492 19.35 -11.76 -15.63
CA ASN A 492 20.24 -11.39 -14.54
C ASN A 492 19.47 -10.63 -13.46
N LYS A 493 20.05 -10.56 -12.25
CA LYS A 493 19.52 -9.82 -11.11
C LYS A 493 20.62 -8.94 -10.51
N PRO A 494 20.91 -7.76 -11.08
CA PRO A 494 21.87 -6.83 -10.50
C PRO A 494 21.47 -6.35 -9.09
N GLY A 495 20.17 -6.31 -8.80
CA GLY A 495 19.63 -5.93 -7.49
C GLY A 495 19.73 -7.02 -6.43
N GLY A 496 19.66 -6.63 -5.16
CA GLY A 496 19.77 -7.55 -4.03
C GLY A 496 18.46 -8.25 -3.62
N ILE A 497 17.29 -7.75 -4.06
CA ILE A 497 15.99 -8.33 -3.71
C ILE A 497 15.52 -9.27 -4.84
N PRO A 498 15.45 -10.60 -4.61
CA PRO A 498 14.91 -11.53 -5.59
C PRO A 498 13.40 -11.36 -5.73
N MET A 499 12.90 -11.42 -6.97
CA MET A 499 11.47 -11.38 -7.30
C MET A 499 11.10 -12.48 -8.31
N PRO A 500 9.82 -12.88 -8.42
CA PRO A 500 9.37 -13.71 -9.53
C PRO A 500 9.70 -13.06 -10.89
N ILE A 501 10.08 -13.86 -11.88
CA ILE A 501 10.34 -13.37 -13.24
C ILE A 501 9.01 -13.38 -13.99
N ILE A 502 8.43 -12.20 -14.22
CA ILE A 502 7.19 -12.01 -14.96
C ILE A 502 7.57 -11.52 -16.35
N VAL A 503 7.30 -12.29 -17.39
CA VAL A 503 7.79 -11.98 -18.75
C VAL A 503 6.67 -12.06 -19.77
N GLU A 504 6.62 -11.09 -20.68
CA GLU A 504 5.83 -11.14 -21.90
C GLU A 504 6.72 -11.51 -23.09
N TYR A 505 6.39 -12.61 -23.75
CA TYR A 505 6.96 -13.01 -25.03
C TYR A 505 6.12 -12.49 -26.17
N SER A 506 6.74 -11.79 -27.12
CA SER A 506 6.12 -11.33 -28.36
C SER A 506 6.60 -12.17 -29.54
N TYR A 507 5.69 -12.54 -30.44
CA TYR A 507 5.98 -13.41 -31.57
C TYR A 507 5.77 -12.70 -32.92
N ALA A 508 6.42 -13.21 -33.97
CA ALA A 508 6.33 -12.66 -35.32
C ALA A 508 4.92 -12.70 -35.93
N ASP A 509 4.04 -13.58 -35.43
CA ASP A 509 2.62 -13.65 -35.83
C ASP A 509 1.74 -12.58 -35.17
N GLY A 510 2.32 -11.70 -34.34
CA GLY A 510 1.64 -10.64 -33.61
C GLY A 510 1.01 -11.08 -32.29
N THR A 511 1.10 -12.38 -31.93
CA THR A 511 0.60 -12.87 -30.64
C THR A 511 1.58 -12.60 -29.50
N LYS A 512 1.06 -12.57 -28.28
CA LYS A 512 1.80 -12.37 -27.04
C LYS A 512 1.46 -13.44 -26.01
N GLU A 513 2.41 -13.81 -25.18
CA GLU A 513 2.24 -14.75 -24.07
C GLU A 513 2.91 -14.22 -22.81
N LYS A 514 2.16 -14.11 -21.71
CA LYS A 514 2.71 -13.74 -20.40
C LYS A 514 2.98 -15.00 -19.58
N VAL A 515 4.20 -15.14 -19.06
CA VAL A 515 4.65 -16.26 -18.24
C VAL A 515 5.26 -15.74 -16.95
N THR A 516 4.93 -16.38 -15.83
CA THR A 516 5.54 -16.07 -14.53
C THR A 516 6.35 -17.26 -14.04
N TYR A 517 7.63 -17.04 -13.79
CA TYR A 517 8.49 -18.01 -13.11
C TYR A 517 8.60 -17.66 -11.62
N PRO A 518 8.52 -18.66 -10.73
CA PRO A 518 8.51 -18.41 -9.30
C PRO A 518 9.89 -17.94 -8.82
N VAL A 519 9.95 -17.16 -7.74
CA VAL A 519 11.21 -16.59 -7.21
C VAL A 519 12.30 -17.65 -6.92
N GLN A 520 11.91 -18.89 -6.67
CA GLN A 520 12.83 -20.00 -6.39
C GLN A 520 13.78 -20.33 -7.55
N VAL A 521 13.57 -19.76 -8.74
CA VAL A 521 14.51 -19.87 -9.87
C VAL A 521 15.90 -19.31 -9.55
N TRP A 522 16.01 -18.38 -8.60
CA TRP A 522 17.28 -17.78 -8.17
C TRP A 522 18.06 -18.64 -7.16
N ARG A 523 17.49 -19.75 -6.64
CA ARG A 523 18.10 -20.51 -5.52
C ARG A 523 19.44 -21.15 -5.81
N MET A 524 19.66 -21.61 -7.04
CA MET A 524 20.92 -22.27 -7.43
C MET A 524 21.97 -21.26 -7.90
N ASN A 525 21.52 -20.11 -8.39
CA ASN A 525 22.36 -18.99 -8.79
C ASN A 525 21.56 -17.70 -8.63
N ASP A 526 21.96 -16.88 -7.65
CA ASP A 526 21.25 -15.64 -7.31
C ASP A 526 21.55 -14.49 -8.29
N ALA A 527 22.60 -14.62 -9.11
CA ALA A 527 22.99 -13.57 -10.05
C ALA A 527 22.30 -13.70 -11.42
N GLU A 528 22.08 -14.94 -11.88
CA GLU A 528 21.59 -15.21 -13.22
C GLU A 528 20.80 -16.52 -13.31
N VAL A 529 19.80 -16.55 -14.19
CA VAL A 529 19.06 -17.76 -14.53
C VAL A 529 18.73 -17.82 -16.01
N THR A 530 18.92 -18.99 -16.61
CA THR A 530 18.52 -19.26 -17.99
C THR A 530 17.21 -20.04 -18.03
N LYS A 531 16.26 -19.57 -18.84
CA LYS A 531 15.02 -20.28 -19.18
C LYS A 531 15.01 -20.67 -20.64
N VAL A 532 14.59 -21.91 -20.89
CA VAL A 532 14.44 -22.43 -22.26
C VAL A 532 13.00 -22.29 -22.68
N LEU A 533 12.77 -21.59 -23.79
CA LEU A 533 11.47 -21.45 -24.44
C LEU A 533 11.46 -22.29 -25.72
N ALA A 534 10.61 -23.30 -25.78
CA ALA A 534 10.39 -24.10 -26.98
C ALA A 534 9.02 -23.75 -27.59
N THR A 535 9.00 -23.26 -28.83
CA THR A 535 7.80 -22.72 -29.47
C THR A 535 7.78 -22.99 -30.98
N ASP A 536 6.58 -23.04 -31.56
CA ASP A 536 6.38 -23.09 -33.02
C ASP A 536 6.43 -21.71 -33.69
N LYS A 537 6.51 -20.65 -32.87
CA LYS A 537 6.48 -19.25 -33.30
C LYS A 537 7.84 -18.60 -33.14
N GLU A 538 8.24 -17.81 -34.13
CA GLU A 538 9.47 -17.03 -34.04
C GLU A 538 9.30 -15.92 -32.98
N LEU A 539 10.18 -15.91 -31.99
CA LEU A 539 10.23 -14.91 -30.92
C LEU A 539 10.82 -13.60 -31.47
N THR A 540 10.12 -12.50 -31.25
CA THR A 540 10.54 -11.16 -31.69
C THR A 540 10.77 -10.18 -30.53
N GLY A 541 10.29 -10.51 -29.33
CA GLY A 541 10.49 -9.68 -28.16
C GLY A 541 10.38 -10.45 -26.85
N VAL A 542 11.18 -10.03 -25.87
CA VAL A 542 11.09 -10.42 -24.47
C VAL A 542 10.99 -9.14 -23.66
N LEU A 543 9.92 -8.98 -22.89
CA LEU A 543 9.74 -7.85 -21.98
C LEU A 543 9.54 -8.37 -20.56
N LEU A 544 10.49 -8.04 -19.69
CA LEU A 544 10.44 -8.32 -18.27
C LEU A 544 9.58 -7.27 -17.53
N ASP A 545 8.77 -7.76 -16.61
CA ASP A 545 7.85 -6.98 -15.77
C ASP A 545 6.99 -5.97 -16.57
N PRO A 546 6.21 -6.43 -17.57
CA PRO A 546 5.51 -5.55 -18.50
C PRO A 546 4.49 -4.62 -17.83
N ASP A 547 3.98 -4.99 -16.65
CA ASP A 547 2.99 -4.23 -15.88
C ASP A 547 3.61 -3.51 -14.66
N LEU A 548 4.94 -3.51 -14.53
CA LEU A 548 5.70 -2.87 -13.45
C LEU A 548 5.25 -3.33 -12.04
N GLU A 549 5.11 -4.63 -11.86
CA GLU A 549 4.58 -5.28 -10.66
C GLU A 549 5.64 -5.53 -9.57
N THR A 550 6.94 -5.37 -9.89
CA THR A 550 8.04 -5.81 -9.00
C THR A 550 8.80 -4.67 -8.32
N ALA A 551 8.52 -3.41 -8.69
CA ALA A 551 9.29 -2.21 -8.29
C ALA A 551 10.76 -2.24 -8.74
N ASP A 552 11.00 -2.74 -9.95
CA ASP A 552 12.30 -2.68 -10.61
C ASP A 552 12.79 -1.22 -10.72
N VAL A 553 14.01 -0.96 -10.23
CA VAL A 553 14.60 0.39 -10.24
C VAL A 553 15.27 0.73 -11.57
N ASP A 554 15.56 -0.24 -12.43
CA ASP A 554 16.17 -0.04 -13.75
C ASP A 554 15.44 -0.80 -14.85
N VAL A 555 14.35 -0.20 -15.34
CA VAL A 555 13.57 -0.77 -16.45
C VAL A 555 14.29 -0.72 -17.81
N SER A 556 15.47 -0.08 -17.92
CA SER A 556 16.20 0.03 -19.19
C SER A 556 16.79 -1.30 -19.67
N ASN A 557 16.95 -2.24 -18.75
CA ASN A 557 17.51 -3.56 -19.01
C ASN A 557 16.43 -4.66 -19.17
N ASN A 558 15.14 -4.30 -19.14
CA ASN A 558 14.01 -5.25 -19.16
C ASN A 558 13.67 -5.83 -20.54
N SER A 559 14.27 -5.34 -21.62
CA SER A 559 13.82 -5.67 -22.98
C SER A 559 14.90 -6.32 -23.85
N TRP A 560 14.48 -7.33 -24.62
CA TRP A 560 15.21 -7.84 -25.77
C TRP A 560 14.32 -7.82 -27.03
N PRO A 561 14.82 -7.31 -28.18
CA PRO A 561 16.03 -6.51 -28.31
C PRO A 561 15.95 -5.25 -27.43
N LYS A 562 17.11 -4.75 -26.98
CA LYS A 562 17.15 -3.54 -26.13
C LYS A 562 16.44 -2.40 -26.85
N GLN A 563 15.34 -1.93 -26.28
CA GLN A 563 14.66 -0.76 -26.77
C GLN A 563 15.52 0.47 -26.46
N ALA A 564 15.68 1.37 -27.43
CA ALA A 564 16.26 2.68 -27.15
C ALA A 564 15.25 3.45 -26.28
N GLN A 565 15.58 3.71 -25.02
CA GLN A 565 14.84 4.67 -24.23
C GLN A 565 15.20 6.07 -24.74
N GLU A 566 14.20 6.85 -25.16
CA GLU A 566 14.34 8.30 -25.26
C GLU A 566 14.68 8.83 -23.86
N SER A 567 15.74 9.61 -23.72
CA SER A 567 16.09 10.16 -22.41
C SER A 567 15.06 11.22 -22.00
N GLU A 568 14.85 11.44 -20.70
CA GLU A 568 14.01 12.55 -20.21
C GLU A 568 14.44 13.91 -20.78
N PHE A 569 15.72 14.04 -21.16
CA PHE A 569 16.28 15.21 -21.81
C PHE A 569 15.84 15.35 -23.29
N ASP A 570 15.69 14.24 -24.01
CA ASP A 570 15.18 14.22 -25.38
C ASP A 570 13.69 14.55 -25.41
N SER A 571 12.91 13.99 -24.47
CA SER A 571 11.48 14.32 -24.29
C SER A 571 11.26 15.77 -23.87
N PHE A 572 12.16 16.33 -23.04
CA PHE A 572 12.10 17.74 -22.63
C PHE A 572 12.38 18.71 -23.79
N LYS A 573 13.27 18.34 -24.74
CA LYS A 573 13.54 19.16 -25.92
C LYS A 573 12.33 19.26 -26.84
N GLU A 574 11.65 18.15 -27.09
CA GLU A 574 10.45 18.14 -27.94
C GLU A 574 9.30 18.95 -27.33
N GLY A 575 9.18 19.00 -26.00
CA GLY A 575 8.20 19.82 -25.28
C GLY A 575 8.49 21.33 -25.23
N THR A 576 9.61 21.81 -25.80
CA THR A 576 9.99 23.23 -25.82
C THR A 576 9.92 23.89 -27.21
N GLU A 577 9.47 23.17 -28.24
CA GLU A 577 9.29 23.72 -29.60
C GLU A 577 7.87 24.20 -29.93
N ASP A 578 6.92 24.24 -28.97
CA ASP A 578 5.58 24.85 -29.15
C ASP A 578 5.34 26.11 -28.29
#